data_AF-A0A1C5M9H4-F1
#
_entry.id   AF-A0A1C5M9H4-F1
#
_cell.length_a   1.000
_cell.length_b   1.000
_cell.length_c   1.000
_cell.angle_alpha   90.00
_cell.angle_beta   90.00
_cell.angle_gamma   90.00
#
_symmetry.space_group_name_H-M   'P 1'
#
loop_
_entity.id
_entity.type
_entity.pdbx_description
1 polymer ?
#
loop_
_entity_poly.entity_id
_entity_poly.type
_entity_poly.pdbx_seq_one_letter_code
_entity_poly.pdbx_strand_id
1 'polypeptide(L)' 'MNEEIGEQFSDIVVGKPETFKDQLKPILSNERLFFTDLYKDGIGEKIEEMFREMIAGIAGPGAVKATIHKYVH' A
#
# COMPACT_ATOMS: atom_id res chain seq x y z
N MET A 1 -14.09 -6.49 10.68
CA MET A 1 -13.52 -5.23 10.14
C MET A 1 -12.08 -4.98 10.59
N ASN A 2 -11.74 -4.77 11.87
CA ASN A 2 -10.33 -4.53 12.25
C ASN A 2 -9.44 -5.80 12.16
N GLU A 3 -9.99 -6.98 12.44
CA GLU A 3 -9.22 -8.24 12.39
C GLU A 3 -8.92 -8.67 10.94
N GLU A 4 -9.88 -8.49 10.02
CA GLU A 4 -9.74 -8.88 8.61
C GLU A 4 -8.68 -8.07 7.85
N ILE A 5 -8.53 -6.78 8.19
CA ILE A 5 -7.51 -5.92 7.59
C ILE A 5 -6.13 -6.31 8.12
N GLY A 6 -5.99 -6.55 9.44
CA GLY A 6 -4.72 -6.93 10.05
C GLY A 6 -4.13 -8.22 9.50
N GLU A 7 -4.96 -9.23 9.23
CA GLU A 7 -4.53 -10.48 8.61
C GLU A 7 -4.01 -10.28 7.18
N GLN A 8 -4.64 -9.40 6.39
CA GLN A 8 -4.18 -9.11 5.02
C GLN A 8 -2.78 -8.50 4.96
N PHE A 9 -2.35 -7.78 6.00
CA PHE A 9 -1.01 -7.19 6.06
C PHE A 9 0.03 -8.08 6.78
N SER A 10 -0.38 -9.20 7.35
CA SER A 10 0.50 -10.02 8.20
C SER A 10 1.70 -10.62 7.46
N ASP A 11 1.55 -10.87 6.16
CA ASP A 11 2.61 -11.43 5.31
C ASP A 11 3.59 -10.39 4.74
N ILE A 12 3.31 -9.09 4.93
CA ILE A 12 4.13 -8.01 4.36
C ILE A 12 5.30 -7.70 5.29
N VAL A 13 6.51 -7.89 4.78
CA VAL A 13 7.74 -7.62 5.51
C VAL A 13 8.39 -6.34 4.99
N VAL A 14 8.58 -5.37 5.89
CA VAL A 14 9.29 -4.11 5.60
C VAL A 14 10.73 -4.40 5.15
N GLY A 15 11.17 -3.76 4.07
CA GLY A 15 12.47 -3.99 3.44
C GLY A 15 12.49 -5.17 2.46
N LYS A 16 11.38 -5.90 2.31
CA LYS A 16 11.22 -7.03 1.37
C LYS A 16 10.01 -6.81 0.46
N PRO A 17 10.10 -5.93 -0.53
CA PRO A 17 8.97 -5.61 -1.41
C PRO A 17 8.42 -6.82 -2.17
N GLU A 18 9.19 -7.89 -2.33
CA GLU A 18 8.73 -9.17 -2.91
C GLU A 18 7.62 -9.86 -2.09
N THR A 19 7.48 -9.52 -0.81
CA THR A 19 6.39 -10.03 0.05
C THR A 19 5.05 -9.33 -0.23
N PHE A 20 5.10 -8.16 -0.86
CA PHE A 20 3.93 -7.40 -1.26
C PHE A 20 3.50 -7.79 -2.69
N LYS A 21 2.33 -8.43 -2.77
CA LYS A 21 1.64 -8.89 -3.97
C LYS A 21 0.33 -8.12 -4.07
N ASP A 22 -0.80 -8.79 -3.85
CA ASP A 22 -2.14 -8.26 -4.11
C ASP A 22 -2.94 -7.98 -2.82
N GLN A 23 -2.27 -7.91 -1.66
CA GLN A 23 -2.95 -7.80 -0.36
C GLN A 23 -3.78 -6.51 -0.21
N LEU A 24 -3.41 -5.44 -0.93
CA LEU A 24 -4.18 -4.19 -0.93
C LEU A 24 -5.43 -4.22 -1.82
N LYS A 25 -5.50 -5.17 -2.76
CA LYS A 25 -6.59 -5.27 -3.73
C LYS A 25 -7.99 -5.29 -3.11
N PRO A 26 -8.29 -6.16 -2.13
CA PRO A 26 -9.62 -6.19 -1.50
C PRO A 26 -9.95 -4.91 -0.71
N ILE A 27 -8.95 -4.13 -0.29
CA ILE A 27 -9.13 -2.87 0.44
C ILE A 27 -9.39 -1.74 -0.56
N LEU A 28 -8.55 -1.61 -1.58
CA LEU A 28 -8.62 -0.54 -2.56
C LEU A 28 -9.81 -0.68 -3.52
N SER A 29 -10.31 -1.90 -3.77
CA SER A 29 -11.55 -2.11 -4.52
C SER A 29 -12.81 -2.00 -3.67
N ASN A 30 -12.69 -1.72 -2.37
CA ASN A 30 -13.83 -1.69 -1.46
C ASN A 30 -14.60 -0.37 -1.57
N GLU A 31 -15.67 -0.38 -2.35
CA GLU A 31 -16.57 0.75 -2.55
C GLU A 31 -17.23 1.25 -1.24
N ARG A 32 -17.28 0.45 -0.16
CA ARG A 32 -17.78 0.95 1.14
C ARG A 32 -16.75 1.79 1.89
N LEU A 33 -15.46 1.57 1.65
CA LEU A 33 -14.38 2.32 2.28
C LEU A 33 -14.05 3.60 1.50
N PHE A 34 -14.03 3.49 0.18
CA PHE A 34 -13.58 4.58 -0.70
C PHE A 34 -14.71 5.20 -1.55
N PHE A 35 -15.95 4.75 -1.38
CA PHE A 35 -17.13 5.14 -2.19
C PHE A 35 -17.05 4.77 -3.68
N THR A 36 -15.93 4.21 -4.11
CA THR A 36 -15.63 3.78 -5.47
C THR A 36 -14.57 2.67 -5.43
N ASP A 37 -14.43 1.96 -6.55
CA ASP A 37 -13.36 0.99 -6.75
C ASP A 37 -12.15 1.73 -7.33
N LEU A 38 -11.10 1.87 -6.52
CA LEU A 38 -9.92 2.64 -6.89
C LEU A 38 -9.18 2.05 -8.10
N TYR A 39 -9.35 0.77 -8.42
CA TYR A 39 -8.78 0.19 -9.66
C TYR A 39 -9.60 0.56 -10.88
N LYS A 40 -10.93 0.62 -10.78
CA LYS A 40 -11.79 1.10 -11.88
C LYS A 40 -11.47 2.56 -12.23
N ASP A 41 -11.13 3.34 -11.22
CA ASP A 41 -10.75 4.75 -11.37
C ASP A 41 -9.27 4.96 -11.75
N GLY A 42 -8.51 3.87 -11.94
CA GLY A 42 -7.12 3.91 -12.43
C GLY A 42 -6.10 4.40 -11.39
N ILE A 43 -6.47 4.49 -10.11
CA ILE A 43 -5.59 4.97 -9.03
C ILE A 43 -5.09 3.85 -8.11
N GLY A 44 -5.70 2.66 -8.16
CA GLY A 44 -5.30 1.49 -7.38
C GLY A 44 -3.84 1.08 -7.64
N GLU A 45 -3.44 0.98 -8.91
CA GLU A 45 -2.05 0.61 -9.28
C GLU A 45 -1.03 1.64 -8.76
N LYS A 46 -1.36 2.93 -8.82
CA LYS A 46 -0.51 4.00 -8.32
C LYS A 46 -0.32 3.92 -6.80
N ILE A 47 -1.36 3.56 -6.06
CA ILE A 47 -1.28 3.37 -4.61
C ILE A 47 -0.41 2.16 -4.28
N GLU A 48 -0.55 1.04 -5.00
CA GLU A 48 0.32 -0.12 -4.82
C GLU A 48 1.78 0.18 -5.12
N GLU A 49 2.08 0.95 -6.17
CA GLU A 49 3.43 1.40 -6.49
C GLU A 49 4.01 2.25 -5.35
N MET A 50 3.27 3.25 -4.88
CA MET A 50 3.71 4.09 -3.76
C MET A 50 3.92 3.26 -2.50
N PHE A 51 3.02 2.31 -2.20
CA PHE A 51 3.16 1.43 -1.06
C PHE A 51 4.39 0.52 -1.19
N ARG A 52 4.64 -0.01 -2.39
CA ARG A 52 5.85 -0.79 -2.70
C ARG A 52 7.11 0.03 -2.48
N GLU A 53 7.13 1.30 -2.87
CA GLU A 53 8.25 2.20 -2.59
C GLU A 53 8.42 2.46 -1.09
N MET A 54 7.34 2.61 -0.33
CA MET A 54 7.38 2.82 1.13
C MET A 54 7.96 1.62 1.86
N ILE A 55 7.59 0.39 1.46
CA ILE A 55 8.13 -0.84 2.05
C ILE A 55 9.52 -1.20 1.50
N ALA A 56 9.84 -0.82 0.26
CA ALA A 56 11.13 -1.07 -0.37
C ALA A 56 12.19 -0.08 0.10
N GLY A 57 11.79 1.13 0.49
CA GLY A 57 12.69 2.15 1.00
C GLY A 57 13.56 1.55 2.10
N ILE A 58 14.88 1.78 1.96
CA ILE A 58 15.99 1.24 2.75
C ILE A 58 15.52 0.85 4.15
N ALA A 59 15.77 -0.39 4.57
CA ALA A 59 15.47 -0.96 5.89
C ALA A 59 16.11 -0.17 7.06
N GLY A 60 15.71 1.09 7.19
CA GLY A 60 16.34 2.14 7.93
C GLY A 60 15.34 3.29 8.11
N PRO A 61 15.43 4.01 9.24
CA PRO A 61 14.46 5.05 9.56
C PRO A 61 14.46 6.15 8.49
N GLY A 62 13.27 6.43 7.92
CA GLY A 62 13.06 7.53 6.97
C GLY A 62 12.52 7.16 5.59
N ALA A 63 12.39 5.87 5.25
CA ALA A 63 11.82 5.39 3.99
C ALA A 63 10.46 6.04 3.65
N VAL A 64 9.51 5.97 4.58
CA VAL A 64 8.18 6.59 4.45
C VAL A 64 8.29 8.11 4.21
N LYS A 65 9.17 8.79 4.94
CA LYS A 65 9.36 10.24 4.82
C LYS A 65 9.94 10.62 3.44
N ALA A 66 10.89 9.84 2.93
CA ALA A 66 11.47 10.05 1.60
C ALA A 66 10.44 9.86 0.49
N THR A 67 9.60 8.82 0.58
CA THR A 67 8.50 8.61 -0.38
C THR A 67 7.51 9.77 -0.32
N ILE A 68 7.11 10.24 0.86
CA ILE A 68 6.20 11.39 0.99
C ILE A 68 6.80 12.64 0.32
N HIS A 69 8.07 12.97 0.57
CA HIS A 69 8.73 14.11 -0.07
C HIS A 69 8.83 14.00 -1.61
N LYS A 70 8.86 12.78 -2.16
CA LYS A 70 8.85 12.57 -3.62
C LYS A 70 7.52 12.96 -4.25
N TYR A 71 6.41 12.68 -3.57
CA TYR A 71 5.05 12.85 -4.12
C TYR A 71 4.31 14.09 -3.61
N VAL A 72 4.72 14.66 -2.49
CA VAL A 72 4.11 15.83 -1.85
C VAL A 72 5.14 16.95 -1.82
N HIS A 73 4.81 18.07 -2.45
CA HIS A 73 5.62 19.29 -2.48
C HIS A 73 5.15 20.25 -1.39
#